data_AF-W9X3A1-F1
#
_entry.id   AF-W9X3A1-F1
#
_cell.length_a   1.000
_cell.length_b   1.000
_cell.length_c   1.000
_cell.angle_alpha   90.00
_cell.angle_beta   90.00
_cell.angle_gamma   90.00
#
_symmetry.space_group_name_H-M   'P 1'
#
loop_
_entity.id
_entity.type
_entity.pdbx_description
1 polymer ?
#
loop_
_entity_poly.entity_id
_entity_poly.type
_entity_poly.pdbx_seq_one_letter_code
_entity_poly.pdbx_strand_id
1 'polypeptide(L)'
;MDSPSPTPIEDRSSPNEPAQPAEAWEIHSETSLERFSVEDAVQCLDTFQDVFGALHPLPQLEKIRLSLPSLLRSAKRSLWSQPTTPGHCGLLEMLKIILGIALVAQTGGRTKLSDTLYRSVEPTLVSAVFQHSISHDFRALLLLVAMYHFSNEDLVLGSRAIMYAARTAVEEGLYRIEKLSVIVPDEKERQAIIRQLWSLFVLDRQFNFAAGLPHHLNDGDVDLPPPASPPPMLCRAILLMG
;
A
#
# COMPACT_ATOMS: atom_id res chain seq x y z
N MET A 1 -11.52 53.77 -51.84
CA MET A 1 -11.31 52.31 -51.66
C MET A 1 -11.57 52.05 -50.20
N ASP A 2 -12.78 51.59 -49.91
CA ASP A 2 -13.31 51.38 -48.56
C ASP A 2 -12.70 50.14 -47.93
N SER A 3 -12.15 50.29 -46.72
CA SER A 3 -11.74 49.17 -45.86
C SER A 3 -12.90 48.79 -44.95
N PRO A 4 -13.32 47.51 -44.87
CA PRO A 4 -14.37 47.11 -43.93
C PRO A 4 -13.78 46.83 -42.55
N SER A 5 -14.50 47.27 -41.51
CA SER A 5 -14.26 46.93 -40.10
C SER A 5 -14.50 45.44 -39.83
N PRO A 6 -13.80 44.83 -38.85
CA PRO A 6 -14.00 43.41 -38.54
C PRO A 6 -15.26 43.20 -37.69
N THR A 7 -16.03 42.16 -38.02
CA THR A 7 -17.17 41.67 -37.24
C THR A 7 -16.74 41.03 -35.91
N PRO A 8 -17.56 41.13 -34.84
CA PRO A 8 -17.27 40.45 -33.58
C PRO A 8 -17.42 38.94 -33.73
N ILE A 9 -16.50 38.19 -33.12
CA ILE A 9 -16.54 36.73 -33.03
C ILE A 9 -17.63 36.35 -32.01
N GLU A 10 -18.66 35.63 -32.45
CA GLU A 10 -19.68 35.04 -31.58
C GLU A 10 -19.04 34.04 -30.60
N ASP A 11 -19.34 34.26 -29.32
CA ASP A 11 -18.98 33.39 -28.20
C ASP A 11 -19.72 32.04 -28.36
N ARG A 12 -19.00 31.02 -28.84
CA ARG A 12 -19.51 29.65 -28.85
C ARG A 12 -19.45 29.12 -27.43
N SER A 13 -20.58 29.23 -26.74
CA SER A 13 -20.88 28.46 -25.53
C SER A 13 -20.57 26.98 -25.76
N SER A 14 -19.55 26.47 -25.09
CA SER A 14 -19.24 25.04 -25.04
C SER A 14 -20.43 24.29 -24.43
N PRO A 15 -20.91 23.19 -25.04
CA PRO A 15 -21.95 22.38 -24.44
C PRO A 15 -21.36 21.53 -23.30
N ASN A 16 -21.88 21.79 -22.10
CA ASN A 16 -22.12 20.84 -21.02
C ASN A 16 -21.14 19.65 -20.93
N GLU A 17 -20.05 19.85 -20.20
CA GLU A 17 -19.21 18.77 -19.69
C GLU A 17 -20.05 17.92 -18.73
N PRO A 18 -20.11 16.59 -18.88
CA PRO A 18 -20.75 15.76 -17.87
C PRO A 18 -19.99 15.90 -16.56
N ALA A 19 -20.71 16.18 -15.46
CA ALA A 19 -20.15 16.26 -14.12
C ALA A 19 -19.26 15.04 -13.84
N GLN A 20 -17.96 15.28 -13.71
CA GLN A 20 -16.95 14.27 -13.47
C GLN A 20 -17.05 13.72 -12.04
N PRO A 21 -16.47 12.53 -11.76
CA PRO A 21 -16.37 11.92 -10.41
C PRO A 21 -15.62 12.76 -9.36
N ALA A 22 -15.23 14.00 -9.70
CA ALA A 22 -14.66 15.04 -8.84
C ALA A 22 -15.41 15.20 -7.50
N GLU A 23 -16.73 15.29 -7.59
CA GLU A 23 -17.58 15.63 -6.44
C GLU A 23 -17.61 14.53 -5.37
N ALA A 24 -17.51 13.26 -5.77
CA ALA A 24 -17.60 12.13 -4.85
C ALA A 24 -16.35 12.02 -3.96
N TRP A 25 -15.15 12.28 -4.48
CA TRP A 25 -13.91 12.15 -3.69
C TRP A 25 -13.60 13.39 -2.85
N GLU A 26 -14.01 14.58 -3.26
CA GLU A 26 -13.88 15.80 -2.46
C GLU A 26 -14.62 15.66 -1.13
N ILE A 27 -15.82 15.07 -1.16
CA ILE A 27 -16.61 14.76 0.04
C ILE A 27 -15.80 13.88 0.99
N HIS A 28 -15.10 12.86 0.48
CA HIS A 28 -14.44 11.87 1.32
C HIS A 28 -13.12 12.36 1.94
N SER A 29 -12.49 13.38 1.34
CA SER A 29 -11.24 14.01 1.81
C SER A 29 -11.36 14.69 3.19
N GLU A 30 -12.55 15.20 3.53
CA GLU A 30 -12.83 15.90 4.79
C GLU A 30 -13.72 15.11 5.76
N THR A 31 -14.22 13.94 5.36
CA THR A 31 -15.23 13.20 6.15
C THR A 31 -14.65 12.28 7.21
N SER A 32 -15.41 12.12 8.30
CA SER A 32 -15.21 11.07 9.29
C SER A 32 -15.50 9.70 8.66
N LEU A 33 -14.74 8.67 9.06
CA LEU A 33 -14.96 7.27 8.66
C LEU A 33 -16.41 6.80 8.89
N GLU A 34 -17.15 7.45 9.79
CA GLU A 34 -18.58 7.18 10.03
C GLU A 34 -19.43 7.26 8.75
N ARG A 35 -19.14 8.19 7.83
CA ARG A 35 -19.91 8.41 6.61
C ARG A 35 -19.54 7.48 5.47
N PHE A 36 -18.43 6.74 5.58
CA PHE A 36 -17.93 5.84 4.54
C PHE A 36 -18.88 4.65 4.33
N SER A 37 -19.45 4.50 3.15
CA SER A 37 -20.23 3.31 2.78
C SER A 37 -19.33 2.11 2.50
N VAL A 38 -19.94 0.93 2.30
CA VAL A 38 -19.17 -0.26 1.90
C VAL A 38 -18.67 -0.06 0.46
N GLU A 39 -19.47 0.59 -0.37
CA GLU A 39 -19.19 0.91 -1.76
C GLU A 39 -17.96 1.82 -1.87
N ASP A 40 -17.86 2.86 -1.04
CA ASP A 40 -16.69 3.75 -0.99
C ASP A 40 -15.43 2.98 -0.58
N ALA A 41 -15.58 2.05 0.37
CA ALA A 41 -14.48 1.20 0.79
C ALA A 41 -14.05 0.23 -0.32
N VAL A 42 -14.98 -0.33 -1.10
CA VAL A 42 -14.66 -1.15 -2.29
C VAL A 42 -13.87 -0.32 -3.30
N GLN A 43 -14.34 0.90 -3.60
CA GLN A 43 -13.64 1.80 -4.52
C GLN A 43 -12.22 2.13 -4.03
N CYS A 44 -12.02 2.25 -2.72
CA CYS A 44 -10.68 2.43 -2.16
C CYS A 44 -9.79 1.18 -2.35
N LEU A 45 -10.33 -0.03 -2.18
CA LEU A 45 -9.58 -1.26 -2.44
C LEU A 45 -9.20 -1.39 -3.92
N ASP A 46 -10.08 -0.97 -4.82
CA ASP A 46 -9.82 -0.96 -6.27
C ASP A 46 -8.75 0.08 -6.63
N THR A 47 -8.86 1.29 -6.08
CA THR A 47 -7.82 2.34 -6.22
C THR A 47 -6.45 1.82 -5.77
N PHE A 48 -6.39 1.17 -4.60
CA PHE A 48 -5.14 0.58 -4.11
C PHE A 48 -4.60 -0.51 -5.04
N GLN A 49 -5.47 -1.37 -5.55
CA GLN A 49 -5.10 -2.44 -6.47
C GLN A 49 -4.51 -1.87 -7.78
N ASP A 50 -5.08 -0.77 -8.29
CA ASP A 50 -4.64 -0.11 -9.51
C ASP A 50 -3.29 0.61 -9.33
N VAL A 51 -3.08 1.26 -8.18
CA VAL A 51 -1.85 2.03 -7.91
C VAL A 51 -0.68 1.11 -7.53
N PHE A 52 -0.90 0.15 -6.62
CA PHE A 52 0.17 -0.68 -6.06
C PHE A 52 -0.01 -2.17 -6.32
N GLY A 53 -1.24 -2.68 -6.24
CA GLY A 53 -1.52 -4.12 -6.18
C GLY A 53 -1.10 -4.91 -7.42
N ALA A 54 -0.98 -4.27 -8.59
CA ALA A 54 -0.51 -4.92 -9.80
C ALA A 54 1.00 -5.25 -9.76
N LEU A 55 1.81 -4.40 -9.12
CA LEU A 55 3.24 -4.62 -8.95
C LEU A 55 3.58 -5.31 -7.63
N HIS A 56 2.84 -5.00 -6.58
CA HIS A 56 3.08 -5.45 -5.21
C HIS A 56 1.87 -6.24 -4.70
N PRO A 57 1.74 -7.53 -5.05
CA PRO A 57 0.55 -8.30 -4.76
C PRO A 57 0.40 -8.51 -3.26
N LEU A 58 -0.81 -8.30 -2.74
CA LEU A 58 -1.14 -8.44 -1.33
C LEU A 58 -2.15 -9.59 -1.14
N PRO A 59 -1.72 -10.80 -0.73
CA PRO A 59 -2.62 -11.94 -0.54
C PRO A 59 -3.79 -11.68 0.43
N GLN A 60 -3.60 -10.77 1.38
CA GLN A 60 -4.61 -10.39 2.37
C GLN A 60 -5.74 -9.55 1.76
N LEU A 61 -5.55 -8.94 0.59
CA LEU A 61 -6.54 -8.05 -0.03
C LEU A 61 -7.86 -8.79 -0.32
N GLU A 62 -7.80 -10.04 -0.80
CA GLU A 62 -8.99 -10.86 -1.04
C GLU A 62 -9.75 -11.18 0.25
N LYS A 63 -9.03 -11.48 1.34
CA LYS A 63 -9.64 -11.71 2.65
C LYS A 63 -10.30 -10.44 3.19
N ILE A 64 -9.68 -9.28 2.95
CA ILE A 64 -10.22 -7.96 3.29
C ILE A 64 -11.50 -7.71 2.50
N ARG A 65 -11.52 -7.96 1.18
CA ARG A 65 -12.71 -7.81 0.32
C ARG A 65 -13.87 -8.67 0.83
N LEU A 66 -13.63 -9.94 1.09
CA LEU A 66 -14.65 -10.87 1.61
C LEU A 66 -15.21 -10.45 2.98
N SER A 67 -14.38 -9.83 3.81
CA SER A 67 -14.74 -9.41 5.18
C SER A 67 -15.04 -7.91 5.28
N LEU A 68 -15.15 -7.19 4.17
CA LEU A 68 -15.14 -5.73 4.16
C LEU A 68 -16.27 -5.11 5.00
N PRO A 69 -17.54 -5.58 4.92
CA PRO A 69 -18.61 -4.98 5.72
C PRO A 69 -18.38 -5.11 7.24
N SER A 70 -17.76 -6.21 7.69
CA SER A 70 -17.48 -6.42 9.12
C SER A 70 -16.26 -5.61 9.56
N LEU A 71 -15.19 -5.58 8.75
CA LEU A 71 -13.99 -4.79 9.04
C LEU A 71 -14.29 -3.29 9.06
N LEU A 72 -15.05 -2.78 8.09
CA LEU A 72 -15.44 -1.37 8.05
C LEU A 72 -16.32 -1.02 9.26
N ARG A 73 -17.27 -1.88 9.63
CA ARG A 73 -18.07 -1.68 10.86
C ARG A 73 -17.19 -1.64 12.10
N SER A 74 -16.21 -2.53 12.22
CA SER A 74 -15.26 -2.54 13.33
C SER A 74 -14.41 -1.27 13.37
N ALA A 75 -13.90 -0.82 12.22
CA ALA A 75 -13.12 0.41 12.11
C ALA A 75 -13.93 1.65 12.55
N LYS A 76 -15.22 1.72 12.20
CA LYS A 76 -16.13 2.78 12.65
C LYS A 76 -16.41 2.74 14.16
N ARG A 77 -16.57 1.55 14.76
CA ARG A 77 -16.88 1.41 16.19
C ARG A 77 -15.68 1.65 17.10
N SER A 78 -14.49 1.23 16.66
CA SER A 78 -13.25 1.36 17.42
C SER A 78 -12.09 1.60 16.45
N LEU A 79 -11.93 2.86 16.10
CA LEU A 79 -10.79 3.28 15.27
C LEU A 79 -9.47 3.03 16.02
N TRP A 80 -9.47 3.31 17.32
CA TRP A 80 -8.33 3.16 18.24
C TRP A 80 -8.33 1.80 18.95
N SER A 81 -8.36 0.72 18.18
CA SER A 81 -8.26 -0.64 18.73
C SER A 81 -6.89 -0.85 19.38
N GLN A 82 -6.85 -1.60 20.48
CA GLN A 82 -5.58 -1.88 21.16
C GLN A 82 -4.67 -2.76 20.29
N PRO A 83 -3.34 -2.61 20.43
CA PRO A 83 -2.39 -3.40 19.67
C PRO A 83 -2.61 -4.89 19.91
N THR A 84 -2.54 -5.67 18.83
CA THR A 84 -2.28 -7.10 18.88
C THR A 84 -0.95 -7.39 19.59
N THR A 85 -0.68 -8.67 19.88
CA THR A 85 0.64 -9.13 20.29
C THR A 85 1.72 -8.43 19.45
N PRO A 86 2.76 -7.85 20.07
CA PRO A 86 3.82 -7.15 19.34
C PRO A 86 4.35 -7.95 18.13
N GLY A 87 4.60 -7.27 17.02
CA GLY A 87 5.06 -7.90 15.78
C GLY A 87 3.98 -8.70 15.04
N HIS A 88 2.71 -8.60 15.45
CA HIS A 88 1.56 -9.18 14.75
C HIS A 88 0.55 -8.08 14.43
N CYS A 89 -0.26 -8.28 13.39
CA CYS A 89 -1.41 -7.43 13.05
C CYS A 89 -2.53 -8.27 12.43
N GLY A 90 -3.73 -7.69 12.30
CA GLY A 90 -4.85 -8.31 11.59
C GLY A 90 -5.22 -7.57 10.31
N LEU A 91 -6.31 -8.05 9.69
CA LEU A 91 -6.88 -7.45 8.47
C LEU A 91 -7.43 -6.03 8.71
N LEU A 92 -7.77 -5.69 9.95
CA LEU A 92 -8.30 -4.38 10.31
C LEU A 92 -7.24 -3.29 10.18
N GLU A 93 -6.03 -3.53 10.71
CA GLU A 93 -4.89 -2.60 10.59
C GLU A 93 -4.51 -2.41 9.12
N MET A 94 -4.46 -3.50 8.35
CA MET A 94 -4.19 -3.44 6.91
C MET A 94 -5.25 -2.63 6.16
N LEU A 95 -6.54 -2.88 6.43
CA LEU A 95 -7.64 -2.13 5.81
C LEU A 95 -7.49 -0.64 6.09
N LYS A 96 -7.22 -0.23 7.34
CA LYS A 96 -7.06 1.18 7.70
C LYS A 96 -5.96 1.86 6.87
N ILE A 97 -4.81 1.21 6.71
CA ILE A 97 -3.71 1.76 5.90
C ILE A 97 -4.07 1.77 4.40
N ILE A 98 -4.70 0.71 3.89
CA ILE A 98 -5.14 0.66 2.47
C ILE A 98 -6.12 1.79 2.16
N LEU A 99 -7.10 2.04 3.03
CA LEU A 99 -8.02 3.18 2.90
C LEU A 99 -7.24 4.50 2.93
N GLY A 100 -6.25 4.64 3.81
CA GLY A 100 -5.38 5.81 3.86
C GLY A 100 -4.61 6.05 2.56
N ILE A 101 -4.02 5.00 1.97
CA ILE A 101 -3.32 5.08 0.68
C ILE A 101 -4.28 5.50 -0.44
N ALA A 102 -5.44 4.85 -0.53
CA ALA A 102 -6.42 5.12 -1.57
C ALA A 102 -6.93 6.56 -1.51
N LEU A 103 -7.22 7.07 -0.31
CA LEU A 103 -7.62 8.47 -0.11
C LEU A 103 -6.54 9.44 -0.61
N VAL A 104 -5.27 9.19 -0.25
CA VAL A 104 -4.14 10.02 -0.70
C VAL A 104 -4.00 10.00 -2.22
N ALA A 105 -4.15 8.83 -2.84
CA ALA A 105 -4.09 8.68 -4.29
C ALA A 105 -5.24 9.41 -5.00
N GLN A 106 -6.45 9.38 -4.45
CA GLN A 106 -7.62 10.05 -5.02
C GLN A 106 -7.53 11.57 -4.91
N THR A 107 -7.02 12.10 -3.80
CA THR A 107 -6.94 13.55 -3.56
C THR A 107 -5.61 14.17 -3.99
N GLY A 108 -4.63 13.36 -4.39
CA GLY A 108 -3.28 13.81 -4.74
C GLY A 108 -2.46 14.30 -3.53
N GLY A 109 -2.79 13.87 -2.31
CA GLY A 109 -2.08 14.31 -1.11
C GLY A 109 -2.75 13.93 0.21
N ARG A 110 -2.09 14.26 1.32
CA ARG A 110 -2.52 13.88 2.68
C ARG A 110 -3.88 14.47 3.05
N THR A 111 -4.83 13.61 3.41
CA THR A 111 -6.14 14.03 3.96
C THR A 111 -6.18 13.86 5.49
N LYS A 112 -7.06 14.61 6.17
CA LYS A 112 -7.27 14.46 7.63
C LYS A 112 -7.68 13.03 8.00
N LEU A 113 -8.54 12.40 7.19
CA LEU A 113 -8.99 11.03 7.41
C LEU A 113 -7.85 10.03 7.21
N SER A 114 -7.06 10.18 6.14
CA SER A 114 -5.91 9.30 5.89
C SER A 114 -4.88 9.34 7.03
N ASP A 115 -4.60 10.52 7.56
CA ASP A 115 -3.69 10.72 8.70
C ASP A 115 -4.27 10.09 9.98
N THR A 116 -5.57 10.26 10.22
CA THR A 116 -6.24 9.66 11.37
C THR A 116 -6.22 8.13 11.32
N LEU A 117 -6.45 7.55 10.14
CA LEU A 117 -6.35 6.10 9.92
C LEU A 117 -4.94 5.59 10.20
N TYR A 118 -3.90 6.25 9.68
CA TYR A 118 -2.51 5.91 9.95
C TYR A 118 -2.17 5.98 11.45
N ARG A 119 -2.48 7.11 12.10
CA ARG A 119 -2.22 7.31 13.53
C ARG A 119 -2.90 6.25 14.41
N SER A 120 -4.04 5.73 13.99
CA SER A 120 -4.72 4.66 14.70
C SER A 120 -3.99 3.31 14.67
N VAL A 121 -3.09 3.11 13.70
CA VAL A 121 -2.28 1.89 13.53
C VAL A 121 -0.86 2.08 14.08
N GLU A 122 -0.37 3.32 14.18
CA GLU A 122 0.97 3.65 14.66
C GLU A 122 1.37 2.98 16.00
N PRO A 123 0.51 2.88 17.04
CA PRO A 123 0.85 2.16 18.26
C PRO A 123 1.19 0.68 18.04
N THR A 124 0.55 0.02 17.07
CA THR A 124 0.83 -1.37 16.67
C THR A 124 2.20 -1.49 15.99
N LEU A 125 2.62 -0.46 15.25
CA LEU A 125 3.96 -0.42 14.65
C LEU A 125 5.04 -0.23 15.72
N VAL A 126 4.83 0.74 16.61
CA VAL A 126 5.78 1.09 17.68
C VAL A 126 6.00 -0.07 18.65
N SER A 127 4.95 -0.85 18.96
CA SER A 127 5.08 -2.00 19.87
C SER A 127 6.00 -3.10 19.33
N ALA A 128 6.19 -3.18 18.01
CA ALA A 128 6.99 -4.21 17.38
C ALA A 128 8.50 -3.91 17.34
N VAL A 129 8.92 -2.64 17.53
CA VAL A 129 10.30 -2.18 17.23
C VAL A 129 11.41 -3.04 17.85
N PHE A 130 11.19 -3.60 19.04
CA PHE A 130 12.17 -4.43 19.75
C PHE A 130 11.87 -5.94 19.72
N GLN A 131 10.97 -6.38 18.82
CA GLN A 131 10.68 -7.80 18.65
C GLN A 131 11.77 -8.50 17.85
N HIS A 132 12.12 -9.71 18.26
CA HIS A 132 13.13 -10.55 17.61
C HIS A 132 12.66 -11.13 16.27
N SER A 133 11.33 -11.22 16.09
CA SER A 133 10.70 -11.74 14.89
C SER A 133 9.34 -11.05 14.70
N ILE A 134 8.87 -10.99 13.46
CA ILE A 134 7.55 -10.46 13.13
C ILE A 134 6.78 -11.46 12.28
N SER A 135 5.45 -11.40 12.36
CA SER A 135 4.61 -12.27 11.53
C SER A 135 4.65 -11.84 10.06
N HIS A 136 4.33 -12.78 9.16
CA HIS A 136 4.16 -12.50 7.73
C HIS A 136 3.15 -11.37 7.47
N ASP A 137 2.05 -11.37 8.22
CA ASP A 137 1.03 -10.33 8.11
C ASP A 137 1.56 -8.98 8.59
N PHE A 138 2.32 -8.94 9.68
CA PHE A 138 2.94 -7.70 10.14
C PHE A 138 3.96 -7.14 9.15
N ARG A 139 4.71 -8.02 8.48
CA ARG A 139 5.59 -7.62 7.37
C ARG A 139 4.79 -7.00 6.22
N ALA A 140 3.62 -7.55 5.88
CA ALA A 140 2.73 -6.97 4.86
C ALA A 140 2.25 -5.57 5.29
N LEU A 141 1.94 -5.39 6.57
CA LEU A 141 1.56 -4.09 7.11
C LEU A 141 2.70 -3.07 6.98
N LEU A 142 3.96 -3.46 7.20
CA LEU A 142 5.11 -2.56 7.00
C LEU A 142 5.27 -2.12 5.54
N LEU A 143 5.03 -3.02 4.57
CA LEU A 143 5.01 -2.65 3.15
C LEU A 143 3.91 -1.63 2.84
N LEU A 144 2.70 -1.84 3.38
CA LEU A 144 1.59 -0.89 3.25
C LEU A 144 1.93 0.47 3.88
N VAL A 145 2.54 0.47 5.06
CA VAL A 145 2.99 1.70 5.74
C VAL A 145 4.03 2.44 4.91
N ALA A 146 4.96 1.72 4.29
CA ALA A 146 5.90 2.33 3.36
C ALA A 146 5.20 2.99 2.18
N MET A 147 4.30 2.26 1.51
CA MET A 147 3.51 2.80 0.38
C MET A 147 2.71 4.04 0.80
N TYR A 148 2.13 4.06 2.01
CA TYR A 148 1.44 5.21 2.55
C TYR A 148 2.35 6.43 2.68
N HIS A 149 3.53 6.29 3.31
CA HIS A 149 4.47 7.40 3.48
C HIS A 149 5.03 7.89 2.14
N PHE A 150 5.35 6.96 1.22
CA PHE A 150 5.77 7.32 -0.14
C PHE A 150 4.69 8.09 -0.91
N SER A 151 3.42 7.69 -0.78
CA SER A 151 2.30 8.40 -1.40
C SER A 151 2.12 9.82 -0.84
N ASN A 152 2.65 10.09 0.35
CA ASN A 152 2.63 11.41 1.00
C ASN A 152 3.99 12.13 0.90
N GLU A 153 4.89 11.67 0.04
CA GLU A 153 6.24 12.25 -0.16
C GLU A 153 7.14 12.20 1.10
N ASP A 154 6.79 11.43 2.13
CA ASP A 154 7.63 11.19 3.31
C ASP A 154 8.57 10.00 3.06
N LEU A 155 9.58 10.25 2.24
CA LEU A 155 10.53 9.22 1.81
C LEU A 155 11.32 8.63 3.00
N VAL A 156 11.54 9.41 4.06
CA VAL A 156 12.34 8.97 5.22
C VAL A 156 11.57 7.96 6.05
N LEU A 157 10.31 8.26 6.42
CA LEU A 157 9.51 7.30 7.18
C LEU A 157 9.15 6.07 6.34
N GLY A 158 8.89 6.26 5.04
CA GLY A 158 8.68 5.14 4.13
C GLY A 158 9.88 4.21 4.06
N SER A 159 11.08 4.76 3.90
CA SER A 159 12.32 3.97 3.84
C SER A 159 12.61 3.24 5.16
N ARG A 160 12.30 3.85 6.32
CA ARG A 160 12.43 3.17 7.63
C ARG A 160 11.50 1.98 7.78
N ALA A 161 10.26 2.08 7.28
CA ALA A 161 9.31 0.97 7.32
C ALA A 161 9.79 -0.21 6.45
N ILE A 162 10.28 0.08 5.23
CA ILE A 162 10.88 -0.95 4.37
C ILE A 162 12.13 -1.56 5.00
N MET A 163 13.04 -0.72 5.52
CA MET A 163 14.25 -1.18 6.21
C MET A 163 13.90 -2.17 7.32
N TYR A 164 12.88 -1.87 8.12
CA TYR A 164 12.48 -2.75 9.22
C TYR A 164 11.94 -4.10 8.71
N ALA A 165 11.12 -4.07 7.65
CA ALA A 165 10.63 -5.30 7.00
C ALA A 165 11.77 -6.14 6.38
N ALA A 166 12.72 -5.49 5.70
CA ALA A 166 13.88 -6.11 5.08
C ALA A 166 14.83 -6.74 6.11
N ARG A 167 15.19 -5.97 7.14
CA ARG A 167 16.13 -6.41 8.18
C ARG A 167 15.59 -7.61 8.95
N THR A 168 14.30 -7.59 9.35
CA THR A 168 13.69 -8.74 10.02
C THR A 168 13.62 -9.98 9.12
N ALA A 169 13.34 -9.83 7.82
CA ALA A 169 13.36 -10.95 6.87
C ALA A 169 14.77 -11.57 6.74
N VAL A 170 15.82 -10.73 6.80
CA VAL A 170 17.22 -11.19 6.80
C VAL A 170 17.58 -11.89 8.10
N GLU A 171 17.23 -11.32 9.24
CA GLU A 171 17.52 -11.89 10.56
C GLU A 171 16.82 -13.26 10.74
N GLU A 172 15.60 -13.40 10.23
CA GLU A 172 14.87 -14.68 10.19
C GLU A 172 15.44 -15.66 9.13
N GLY A 173 16.19 -15.15 8.15
CA GLY A 173 16.79 -15.93 7.08
C GLY A 173 15.82 -16.33 5.96
N LEU A 174 14.73 -15.57 5.79
CA LEU A 174 13.68 -15.86 4.80
C LEU A 174 14.14 -15.67 3.35
N TYR A 175 15.26 -14.98 3.14
CA TYR A 175 15.86 -14.72 1.84
C TYR A 175 16.60 -15.92 1.24
N ARG A 176 16.70 -17.04 1.97
CA ARG A 176 17.28 -18.30 1.46
C ARG A 176 16.21 -19.37 1.36
N ILE A 177 16.03 -19.92 0.17
CA ILE A 177 14.97 -20.92 -0.09
C ILE A 177 15.08 -22.15 0.81
N GLU A 178 16.30 -22.59 1.14
CA GLU A 178 16.54 -23.72 2.04
C GLU A 178 15.94 -23.47 3.43
N LYS A 179 16.24 -22.32 4.04
CA LYS A 179 15.69 -21.92 5.35
C LYS A 179 14.19 -21.72 5.27
N LEU A 180 13.72 -21.01 4.24
CA LEU A 180 12.30 -20.70 4.07
C LEU A 180 11.47 -21.98 3.94
N SER A 181 11.95 -22.99 3.23
CA SER A 181 11.27 -24.28 3.05
C SER A 181 11.15 -25.09 4.35
N VAL A 182 12.10 -24.91 5.28
CA VAL A 182 12.04 -25.50 6.62
C VAL A 182 11.06 -24.75 7.52
N ILE A 183 11.08 -23.41 7.48
CA ILE A 183 10.20 -22.57 8.31
C ILE A 183 8.73 -22.71 7.86
N VAL A 184 8.51 -22.79 6.55
CA VAL A 184 7.17 -22.82 5.94
C VAL A 184 7.07 -24.05 5.04
N PRO A 185 6.67 -25.21 5.59
CA PRO A 185 6.65 -26.46 4.83
C PRO A 185 5.54 -26.51 3.77
N ASP A 186 4.42 -25.81 4.00
CA ASP A 186 3.33 -25.73 3.03
C ASP A 186 3.75 -24.91 1.79
N GLU A 187 3.67 -25.53 0.61
CA GLU A 187 4.11 -24.92 -0.65
C GLU A 187 3.25 -23.69 -1.01
N LYS A 188 1.95 -23.73 -0.76
CA LYS A 188 1.05 -22.63 -1.14
C LYS A 188 1.32 -21.38 -0.31
N GLU A 189 1.49 -21.56 1.00
CA GLU A 189 1.88 -20.52 1.94
C GLU A 189 3.29 -19.99 1.62
N ARG A 190 4.24 -20.88 1.37
CA ARG A 190 5.60 -20.52 0.98
C ARG A 190 5.64 -19.66 -0.29
N GLN A 191 4.85 -20.00 -1.31
CA GLN A 191 4.75 -19.18 -2.53
C GLN A 191 4.15 -17.79 -2.26
N ALA A 192 3.22 -17.66 -1.31
CA ALA A 192 2.69 -16.36 -0.91
C ALA A 192 3.76 -15.49 -0.24
N ILE A 193 4.59 -16.09 0.63
CA ILE A 193 5.71 -15.43 1.29
C ILE A 193 6.79 -15.04 0.28
N ILE A 194 7.13 -15.93 -0.67
CA ILE A 194 8.09 -15.63 -1.74
C ILE A 194 7.63 -14.40 -2.54
N ARG A 195 6.35 -14.34 -2.94
CA ARG A 195 5.79 -13.15 -3.62
C ARG A 195 5.92 -11.89 -2.77
N GLN A 196 5.61 -11.97 -1.48
CA GLN A 196 5.73 -10.83 -0.56
C GLN A 196 7.19 -10.36 -0.43
N LEU A 197 8.14 -11.29 -0.30
CA LEU A 197 9.57 -10.98 -0.20
C LEU A 197 10.09 -10.34 -1.49
N TRP A 198 9.65 -10.80 -2.66
CA TRP A 198 9.97 -10.12 -3.92
C TRP A 198 9.38 -8.71 -4.01
N SER A 199 8.13 -8.50 -3.59
CA SER A 199 7.56 -7.14 -3.47
C SER A 199 8.39 -6.26 -2.54
N LEU A 200 8.83 -6.80 -1.39
CA LEU A 200 9.70 -6.11 -0.45
C LEU A 200 11.03 -5.69 -1.09
N PHE A 201 11.69 -6.58 -1.83
CA PHE A 201 12.96 -6.27 -2.48
C PHE A 201 12.82 -5.24 -3.61
N VAL A 202 11.76 -5.36 -4.41
CA VAL A 202 11.45 -4.36 -5.46
C VAL A 202 11.16 -3.00 -4.82
N LEU A 203 10.37 -2.96 -3.74
CA LEU A 203 10.10 -1.73 -3.00
C LEU A 203 11.38 -1.14 -2.44
N ASP A 204 12.23 -1.92 -1.76
CA ASP A 204 13.50 -1.44 -1.19
C ASP A 204 14.36 -0.73 -2.24
N ARG A 205 14.42 -1.27 -3.46
CA ARG A 205 15.13 -0.60 -4.56
C ARG A 205 14.42 0.67 -5.03
N GLN A 206 13.14 0.58 -5.37
CA GLN A 206 12.37 1.71 -5.92
C GLN A 206 12.40 2.90 -4.97
N PHE A 207 12.19 2.63 -3.69
CA PHE A 207 11.93 3.63 -2.67
C PHE A 207 13.23 4.25 -2.16
N ASN A 208 14.27 3.45 -1.89
CA ASN A 208 15.56 4.01 -1.49
C ASN A 208 16.26 4.71 -2.66
N PHE A 209 16.12 4.21 -3.90
CA PHE A 209 16.59 4.95 -5.08
C PHE A 209 15.92 6.33 -5.20
N ALA A 210 14.58 6.39 -5.06
CA ALA A 210 13.85 7.65 -5.08
C ALA A 210 14.26 8.59 -3.95
N ALA A 211 14.64 8.05 -2.78
CA ALA A 211 15.12 8.81 -1.63
C ALA A 211 16.61 9.21 -1.70
N GLY A 212 17.36 8.71 -2.70
CA GLY A 212 18.82 8.87 -2.74
C GLY A 212 19.56 8.13 -1.63
N LEU A 213 18.96 7.07 -1.08
CA LEU A 213 19.49 6.24 -0.01
C LEU A 213 20.08 4.94 -0.57
N PRO A 214 21.09 4.34 0.10
CA PRO A 214 21.56 3.01 -0.27
C PRO A 214 20.45 1.98 -0.07
N HIS A 215 20.41 0.96 -0.94
CA HIS A 215 19.53 -0.19 -0.74
C HIS A 215 19.97 -0.97 0.50
N HIS A 216 19.02 -1.55 1.24
CA HIS A 216 19.31 -2.30 2.45
C HIS A 216 19.72 -3.75 2.16
N LEU A 217 19.33 -4.25 0.99
CA LEU A 217 19.58 -5.62 0.56
C LEU A 217 20.42 -5.62 -0.71
N ASN A 218 21.49 -6.42 -0.71
CA ASN A 218 22.30 -6.63 -1.90
C ASN A 218 21.69 -7.76 -2.74
N ASP A 219 21.76 -7.60 -4.06
CA ASP A 219 21.09 -8.50 -5.01
C ASP A 219 21.65 -9.91 -4.95
N GLY A 220 22.96 -10.04 -4.74
CA GLY A 220 23.64 -11.32 -4.60
C GLY A 220 23.35 -12.07 -3.29
N ASP A 221 22.72 -11.41 -2.31
CA ASP A 221 22.37 -12.05 -1.05
C ASP A 221 21.04 -12.82 -1.12
N VAL A 222 20.16 -12.48 -2.07
CA VAL A 222 18.83 -13.06 -2.19
C VAL A 222 18.88 -14.37 -2.98
N ASP A 223 18.73 -15.49 -2.27
CA ASP A 223 18.64 -16.83 -2.85
C ASP A 223 17.19 -17.33 -2.78
N LEU A 224 16.32 -16.66 -3.53
CA LEU A 224 14.91 -17.03 -3.68
C LEU A 224 14.59 -17.32 -5.15
N PRO A 225 13.80 -18.38 -5.43
CA PRO A 225 13.33 -18.62 -6.77
C PRO A 225 12.34 -17.50 -7.19
N PRO A 226 12.21 -17.23 -8.50
CA PRO A 226 11.11 -16.43 -9.00
C PRO A 226 9.76 -17.00 -8.51
N PRO A 227 8.77 -16.14 -8.19
CA PRO A 227 7.50 -16.63 -7.70
C PRO A 227 6.80 -17.52 -8.73
N ALA A 228 6.12 -18.57 -8.27
CA ALA A 228 5.22 -19.31 -9.15
C ALA A 228 4.08 -18.40 -9.60
N SER A 229 3.93 -18.24 -10.93
CA SER A 229 2.95 -17.37 -11.60
C SER A 229 2.87 -15.97 -10.98
N PRO A 230 3.93 -15.14 -11.06
CA PRO A 230 3.87 -13.78 -10.55
C PRO A 230 2.97 -12.92 -11.45
N PRO A 231 2.33 -11.88 -10.90
CA PRO A 231 1.70 -10.87 -11.73
C PRO A 231 2.70 -10.29 -12.73
N PRO A 232 2.27 -9.95 -13.98
CA PRO A 232 3.20 -9.57 -15.05
C PRO A 232 4.15 -8.43 -14.69
N MET A 233 3.68 -7.44 -13.92
CA MET A 233 4.50 -6.31 -13.50
C MET A 233 5.58 -6.72 -12.49
N LEU A 234 5.25 -7.56 -11.50
CA LEU A 234 6.23 -8.11 -10.56
C LEU A 234 7.27 -8.95 -11.29
N CYS A 235 6.84 -9.81 -12.22
CA CYS A 235 7.75 -10.61 -13.05
C CYS A 235 8.76 -9.73 -13.80
N ARG A 236 8.27 -8.65 -14.44
CA ARG A 236 9.12 -7.72 -15.18
C ARG A 236 10.09 -6.96 -14.27
N ALA A 237 9.64 -6.55 -13.09
CA ALA A 237 10.51 -5.90 -12.10
C ALA A 237 11.64 -6.84 -11.67
N ILE A 238 11.34 -8.10 -11.34
CA ILE A 238 12.35 -9.11 -10.96
C ILE A 238 13.38 -9.34 -12.08
N LEU A 239 12.96 -9.35 -13.34
CA LEU A 239 13.89 -9.52 -14.47
C LEU A 239 14.83 -8.31 -14.67
N LEU A 240 14.42 -7.11 -14.29
CA LEU A 240 15.29 -5.92 -14.35
C LEU A 240 16.26 -5.84 -13.17
N MET A 241 16.10 -6.74 -12.19
CA MET A 241 16.87 -6.78 -10.95
C MET A 241 18.08 -7.72 -11.01
N GLY A 242 18.23 -8.53 -12.07
CA GLY A 242 19.37 -9.43 -12.29
C GLY A 242 20.08 -9.15 -13.61
#